data_AF-A0A821KMU1-F1
#
_entry.id   AF-A0A821KMU1-F1
#
_cell.length_a   1.000
_cell.length_b   1.000
_cell.length_c   1.000
_cell.angle_alpha   90.00
_cell.angle_beta   90.00
_cell.angle_gamma   90.00
#
_symmetry.space_group_name_H-M   'P 1'
#
loop_
_entity.id
_entity.type
_entity.pdbx_description
1 polymer ?
#
loop_
_entity_poly.entity_id
_entity_poly.type
_entity_poly.pdbx_seq_one_letter_code
_entity_poly.pdbx_strand_id
1 'polypeptide(L)'
;MEKGIRECCRSIRIGKILINEGHVIYAKLPSDVNRRRLLVAYPVITTGSTVLTGLEVLIKEYQCKQSNMILITLFSTPDGLKQICKLYPDITIVISEINTVAPNHFGQKYFGTD
;
A
#
# COMPACT_ATOMS: atom_id res chain seq x y z
N MET A 1 -11.16 -0.22 1.16
CA MET A 1 -10.41 1.03 1.49
C MET A 1 -10.74 2.18 0.53
N GLU A 2 -10.70 1.99 -0.79
CA GLU A 2 -11.02 3.04 -1.79
C GLU A 2 -12.34 3.79 -1.52
N LYS A 3 -13.41 3.06 -1.19
CA LYS A 3 -14.74 3.64 -0.88
C LYS A 3 -14.66 4.66 0.26
N GLY A 4 -14.10 4.27 1.42
CA GLY A 4 -13.97 5.16 2.57
C GLY A 4 -13.10 6.39 2.29
N ILE A 5 -12.04 6.24 1.50
CA ILE A 5 -11.21 7.39 1.10
C ILE A 5 -12.00 8.35 0.20
N ARG A 6 -12.81 7.85 -0.75
CA ARG A 6 -13.65 8.71 -1.61
C ARG A 6 -14.75 9.43 -0.83
N GLU A 7 -15.31 8.80 0.19
CA GLU A 7 -16.34 9.41 1.04
C GLU A 7 -15.78 10.61 1.82
N CYS A 8 -14.53 10.53 2.28
CA CYS A 8 -13.85 11.65 2.93
C CYS A 8 -13.29 12.69 1.93
N CYS A 9 -12.82 12.24 0.77
CA CYS A 9 -12.10 13.06 -0.22
C CYS A 9 -12.67 12.86 -1.63
N ARG A 10 -13.75 13.58 -1.98
CA ARG A 10 -14.47 13.40 -3.26
C ARG A 10 -13.62 13.57 -4.51
N SER A 11 -12.63 14.46 -4.48
CA SER A 11 -11.77 14.78 -5.65
C SER A 11 -10.47 13.98 -5.71
N ILE A 12 -10.33 12.92 -4.90
CA ILE A 12 -9.11 12.12 -4.90
C ILE A 12 -8.95 11.35 -6.22
N ARG A 13 -7.74 11.41 -6.78
CA ARG A 13 -7.37 10.62 -7.96
C ARG A 13 -6.93 9.24 -7.49
N ILE A 14 -7.47 8.18 -8.11
CA ILE A 14 -7.16 6.80 -7.74
C ILE A 14 -6.24 6.19 -8.80
N GLY A 15 -5.07 5.74 -8.35
CA GLY A 15 -4.21 4.82 -9.10
C GLY A 15 -4.39 3.39 -8.60
N LYS A 16 -4.12 2.41 -9.46
CA LYS A 16 -4.18 0.98 -9.10
C LYS A 16 -2.90 0.28 -9.55
N ILE A 17 -2.37 -0.56 -8.68
CA ILE A 17 -1.26 -1.45 -8.95
C ILE A 17 -1.72 -2.85 -8.57
N LEU A 18 -1.62 -3.80 -9.49
CA LEU A 18 -1.86 -5.22 -9.26
C LEU A 18 -0.52 -5.93 -9.23
N ILE A 19 -0.27 -6.63 -8.13
CA ILE A 19 0.94 -7.40 -7.90
C ILE A 19 0.52 -8.86 -7.71
N ASN A 20 1.15 -9.77 -8.45
CA ASN A 20 0.97 -11.20 -8.29
C ASN A 20 2.35 -11.85 -8.19
N GLU A 21 2.54 -12.72 -7.19
CA GLU A 21 3.79 -13.47 -6.99
C GLU A 21 5.07 -12.60 -7.00
N GLY A 22 4.96 -11.37 -6.48
CA GLY A 22 6.10 -10.43 -6.43
C GLY A 22 6.34 -9.62 -7.71
N HIS A 23 5.52 -9.79 -8.74
CA HIS A 23 5.62 -9.06 -10.00
C HIS A 23 4.43 -8.11 -10.21
N VAL A 24 4.69 -6.93 -10.78
CA VAL A 24 3.63 -6.03 -11.22
C VAL A 24 3.01 -6.56 -12.51
N ILE A 25 1.73 -6.90 -12.44
CA ILE A 25 0.95 -7.36 -13.60
C ILE A 25 0.22 -6.20 -14.26
N TYR A 26 -0.15 -5.19 -13.48
CA TYR A 26 -0.86 -4.02 -13.98
C TYR A 26 -0.54 -2.81 -13.12
N ALA A 27 -0.29 -1.67 -13.77
CA ALA A 27 -0.18 -0.38 -13.10
C ALA A 27 -0.87 0.69 -13.95
N LYS A 28 -1.83 1.39 -13.35
CA LYS A 28 -2.47 2.55 -13.94
C LYS A 28 -2.57 3.66 -12.89
N LEU A 29 -1.71 4.66 -13.04
CA LEU A 29 -1.59 5.79 -12.14
C LEU A 29 -1.91 7.10 -12.89
N PRO A 30 -2.30 8.17 -12.18
CA PRO A 30 -2.33 9.51 -12.76
C PRO A 30 -0.97 9.90 -13.36
N SER A 31 -0.96 10.59 -14.49
CA SER A 31 0.27 10.96 -15.21
C SER A 31 1.22 11.85 -14.40
N ASP A 32 0.70 12.54 -13.39
CA ASP A 32 1.44 13.45 -12.51
C ASP A 32 1.62 12.90 -11.09
N VAL A 33 1.55 11.57 -10.92
CA VAL A 33 1.67 10.89 -9.61
C VAL A 33 2.94 11.28 -8.84
N ASN A 34 4.05 11.48 -9.55
CA ASN A 34 5.36 11.85 -9.01
C ASN A 34 5.39 13.21 -8.29
N ARG A 35 4.46 14.11 -8.64
CA ARG A 35 4.32 15.46 -8.07
C ARG A 35 3.29 15.54 -6.96
N ARG A 36 2.69 14.40 -6.56
CA ARG A 36 1.59 14.35 -5.59
C ARG A 36 2.05 13.77 -4.25
N ARG A 37 1.22 13.96 -3.23
CA ARG A 37 1.24 13.11 -2.02
C ARG A 37 0.42 11.85 -2.30
N LEU A 38 0.94 10.71 -1.89
CA LEU A 38 0.36 9.40 -2.16
C LEU A 38 -0.19 8.81 -0.86
N LEU A 39 -1.44 8.35 -0.91
CA LEU A 39 -1.96 7.39 0.05
C LEU A 39 -1.82 6.00 -0.57
N VAL A 40 -0.88 5.21 -0.08
CA VAL A 40 -0.68 3.83 -0.50
C VAL A 40 -1.53 2.97 0.43
N ALA A 41 -2.59 2.36 -0.08
CA ALA A 41 -3.54 1.60 0.73
C ALA A 41 -3.36 0.09 0.51
N TYR A 42 -3.05 -0.65 1.58
CA TYR A 42 -2.97 -2.10 1.56
C TYR A 42 -3.44 -2.65 2.91
N PRO A 43 -4.43 -3.57 2.97
CA PRO A 43 -5.16 -3.83 4.21
C PRO A 43 -4.38 -4.65 5.26
N VAL A 44 -3.51 -5.56 4.83
CA VAL A 44 -2.85 -6.52 5.72
C VAL A 44 -1.39 -6.69 5.32
N ILE A 45 -0.46 -6.49 6.25
CA ILE A 45 0.98 -6.65 6.00
C ILE A 45 1.52 -7.83 6.83
N THR A 46 1.85 -8.94 6.16
CA THR A 46 2.46 -10.11 6.83
C THR A 46 3.98 -10.08 6.71
N THR A 47 4.52 -10.21 5.50
CA THR A 47 5.96 -10.11 5.23
C THR A 47 6.36 -8.72 4.73
N GLY A 48 5.41 -7.96 4.20
CA GLY A 48 5.66 -6.69 3.52
C GLY A 48 6.03 -6.81 2.05
N SER A 49 6.24 -8.01 1.49
CA SER A 49 6.72 -8.19 0.12
C SER A 49 5.87 -7.46 -0.93
N THR A 50 4.55 -7.60 -0.89
CA THR A 50 3.63 -6.92 -1.83
C THR A 50 3.76 -5.40 -1.73
N VAL A 51 3.86 -4.85 -0.52
CA VAL A 51 4.01 -3.41 -0.32
C VAL A 51 5.37 -2.94 -0.83
N LEU A 52 6.44 -3.69 -0.54
CA LEU A 52 7.79 -3.37 -1.00
C LEU A 52 7.87 -3.32 -2.53
N THR A 53 7.32 -4.31 -3.23
CA THR A 53 7.24 -4.31 -4.70
C THR A 53 6.47 -3.09 -5.22
N GLY A 54 5.34 -2.74 -4.60
CA GLY A 54 4.55 -1.57 -5.00
C GLY A 54 5.29 -0.25 -4.78
N LEU A 55 5.99 -0.12 -3.65
CA LEU A 55 6.82 1.05 -3.34
C LEU A 55 8.01 1.17 -4.28
N GLU A 56 8.67 0.05 -4.60
CA GLU A 56 9.77 0.01 -5.54
C GLU A 56 9.37 0.56 -6.91
N VAL A 57 8.21 0.14 -7.43
CA VAL A 57 7.68 0.63 -8.72
C VAL A 57 7.35 2.11 -8.65
N LEU A 58 6.68 2.56 -7.58
CA LEU A 58 6.37 3.99 -7.39
C LEU A 58 7.63 4.86 -7.37
N ILE A 59 8.72 4.39 -6.77
CA ILE A 59 9.97 5.14 -6.63
C ILE A 59 10.82 5.05 -7.90
N LYS A 60 11.08 3.84 -8.40
CA LYS A 60 12.01 3.61 -9.51
C LYS A 60 11.39 3.96 -10.86
N GLU A 61 10.16 3.53 -11.12
CA GLU A 61 9.50 3.70 -12.42
C GLU A 61 8.70 5.00 -12.51
N TYR A 62 8.05 5.40 -11.42
CA TYR A 62 7.24 6.63 -11.38
C TYR A 62 7.92 7.80 -10.67
N GLN A 63 9.18 7.67 -10.22
CA GLN A 63 9.97 8.76 -9.61
C GLN A 63 9.25 9.48 -8.46
N CYS A 64 8.41 8.76 -7.71
CA CYS A 64 7.76 9.29 -6.52
C CYS A 64 8.75 9.34 -5.35
N LYS A 65 8.67 10.38 -4.52
CA LYS A 65 9.52 10.54 -3.34
C LYS A 65 8.92 9.79 -2.14
N GLN A 66 9.75 9.05 -1.40
CA GLN A 66 9.35 8.34 -0.18
C GLN A 66 8.65 9.28 0.83
N SER A 67 9.21 10.46 1.05
CA SER A 67 8.69 11.49 1.96
C SER A 67 7.31 12.05 1.58
N ASN A 68 6.81 11.75 0.37
CA ASN A 68 5.46 12.10 -0.07
C ASN A 68 4.45 10.96 0.07
N MET A 69 4.87 9.80 0.60
CA MET A 69 4.03 8.61 0.70
C MET A 69 3.58 8.37 2.13
N ILE A 70 2.28 8.09 2.28
CA ILE A 70 1.68 7.59 3.51
C ILE A 70 1.12 6.20 3.21
N LEU A 71 1.71 5.17 3.82
CA LEU A 71 1.19 3.81 3.79
C LEU A 71 0.08 3.68 4.84
N ILE A 72 -1.13 3.38 4.39
CA ILE A 72 -2.29 3.12 5.27
C ILE A 72 -2.59 1.63 5.23
N THR A 73 -2.59 1.01 6.41
CA THR A 73 -2.90 -0.41 6.60
C THR A 73 -3.79 -0.62 7.82
N LEU A 74 -4.55 -1.71 7.85
CA LEU A 74 -5.38 -2.07 9.00
C LEU A 74 -4.59 -2.95 9.98
N PHE A 75 -3.94 -3.99 9.46
CA PHE A 75 -3.23 -5.00 10.26
C PHE A 75 -1.80 -5.18 9.75
N SER A 76 -0.86 -5.40 10.66
CA SER A 76 0.51 -5.79 10.29
C SER A 76 1.18 -6.66 11.35
N THR A 77 2.13 -7.46 10.90
CA THR A 77 3.14 -8.04 11.79
C THR A 77 4.27 -7.05 12.08
N PRO A 78 4.96 -7.16 13.23
CA PRO A 78 6.17 -6.39 13.49
C PRO A 78 7.26 -6.61 12.44
N ASP A 79 7.41 -7.84 11.93
CA ASP A 79 8.47 -8.17 10.99
C ASP A 79 8.23 -7.54 9.61
N GLY A 80 6.98 -7.52 9.15
CA GLY A 80 6.61 -6.81 7.93
C GLY A 80 6.89 -5.31 8.00
N LEU A 81 6.58 -4.67 9.14
CA LEU A 81 6.90 -3.25 9.36
C LEU A 81 8.40 -2.99 9.39
N LYS A 82 9.18 -3.80 10.12
CA LYS A 82 10.63 -3.66 10.19
C LYS A 82 11.28 -3.72 8.81
N GLN A 83 10.82 -4.62 7.93
CA GLN A 83 11.34 -4.70 6.56
C GLN A 83 11.04 -3.44 5.75
N ILE A 84 9.81 -2.93 5.84
CA ILE A 84 9.41 -1.70 5.14
C ILE A 84 10.21 -0.50 5.65
N CYS A 85 10.26 -0.29 6.96
CA CYS A 85 11.00 0.84 7.55
C CYS A 85 12.51 0.76 7.28
N LYS A 86 13.08 -0.45 7.19
CA LYS A 86 14.51 -0.63 6.87
C LYS A 86 14.83 -0.20 5.43
N LEU A 87 13.95 -0.51 4.47
CA LEU A 87 14.17 -0.22 3.06
C LEU A 87 13.72 1.17 2.65
N TYR A 88 12.66 1.69 3.30
CA TYR A 88 12.02 2.96 2.97
C TYR A 88 11.77 3.79 4.25
N PRO A 89 12.83 4.28 4.92
CA PRO A 89 12.74 4.94 6.22
C PRO A 89 11.97 6.26 6.21
N ASP A 90 11.83 6.91 5.05
CA ASP A 90 11.16 8.22 4.93
C ASP A 90 9.64 8.09 4.68
N ILE A 91 9.10 6.87 4.57
CA ILE A 91 7.67 6.65 4.42
C ILE A 91 6.97 6.79 5.76
N THR A 92 5.85 7.52 5.78
CA THR A 92 4.96 7.54 6.94
C THR A 92 4.04 6.32 6.90
N ILE A 93 3.96 5.56 7.99
CA ILE A 93 3.05 4.41 8.10
C ILE A 93 1.96 4.72 9.13
N VAL A 94 0.70 4.58 8.72
CA VAL A 94 -0.48 4.66 9.58
C VAL A 94 -1.13 3.29 9.64
N ILE A 95 -1.24 2.76 10.86
CA ILE A 95 -1.71 1.40 11.11
C ILE A 95 -2.70 1.37 12.28
N SER A 96 -3.73 0.54 12.18
CA SER A 96 -4.71 0.36 13.26
C SER A 96 -4.26 -0.67 14.30
N GLU A 97 -3.72 -1.82 13.89
CA GLU A 97 -3.31 -2.88 14.81
C GLU A 97 -1.99 -3.54 14.38
N ILE A 98 -1.11 -3.77 15.34
CA ILE A 98 0.13 -4.55 15.17
C ILE A 98 0.00 -5.81 16.02
N ASN A 99 0.15 -6.98 15.41
CA ASN A 99 0.01 -8.26 16.08
C ASN A 99 0.98 -9.29 15.49
N THR A 100 1.37 -10.32 16.24
CA THR A 100 2.32 -11.34 15.75
C THR A 100 1.74 -12.15 14.58
N VAL A 101 0.41 -12.25 14.51
CA VAL A 101 -0.33 -12.90 13.44
C VAL A 101 -1.28 -11.90 12.80
N ALA A 102 -1.26 -11.79 11.48
CA ALA A 102 -2.16 -10.93 10.72
C ALA A 102 -3.32 -11.75 10.10
N PRO A 103 -4.51 -11.16 9.87
CA PRO A 103 -5.64 -11.87 9.27
C PRO A 103 -5.34 -12.39 7.87
N ASN A 104 -5.65 -13.66 7.62
CA ASN A 104 -5.56 -14.26 6.28
C ASN A 104 -6.90 -14.12 5.52
N HIS A 105 -6.85 -14.24 4.19
CA HIS A 105 -8.02 -14.24 3.33
C HIS A 105 -8.90 -12.96 3.44
N PHE A 106 -8.32 -11.83 3.84
CA PHE A 106 -9.05 -10.55 3.98
C PHE A 106 -9.80 -10.19 2.69
N GLY A 107 -9.14 -10.33 1.54
CA GLY A 107 -9.74 -10.03 0.24
C GLY A 107 -10.95 -10.91 -0.07
N GLN A 108 -10.83 -12.23 0.14
CA GLN A 108 -11.91 -13.18 -0.13
C GLN A 108 -13.14 -12.86 0.70
N LYS A 109 -12.96 -12.69 2.02
CA LYS A 109 -14.05 -12.34 2.93
C LYS A 109 -14.66 -10.98 2.63
N TYR A 110 -13.85 -9.98 2.28
CA TYR A 110 -14.31 -8.63 1.97
C TYR A 110 -15.13 -8.58 0.68
N PHE A 111 -14.76 -9.38 -0.33
CA PHE A 111 -15.43 -9.42 -1.63
C PHE A 111 -16.47 -10.54 -1.74
N GLY A 112 -16.58 -11.44 -0.76
CA GLY A 112 -17.48 -12.58 -0.78
C GLY A 112 -17.12 -13.60 -1.85
N THR A 113 -15.81 -13.89 -2.02
CA THR A 113 -15.30 -14.85 -3.00
C THR A 113 -14.67 -16.07 -2.33
N ASP A 114 -15.26 -16.47 -1.20
CA ASP A 114 -14.89 -17.65 -0.42
C ASP A 114 -15.38 -18.93 -1.11
#